data_AF-A0A8T1X6C9-F1
#
_entry.id   AF-A0A8T1X6C9-F1
#
_cell.length_a   1.000
_cell.length_b   1.000
_cell.length_c   1.000
_cell.angle_alpha   90.00
_cell.angle_beta   90.00
_cell.angle_gamma   90.00
#
_symmetry.space_group_name_H-M   'P 1'
#
loop_
_entity.id
_entity.type
_entity.pdbx_description
1 polymer ?
#
loop_
_entity_poly.entity_id
_entity_poly.type
_entity_poly.pdbx_seq_one_letter_code
_entity_poly.pdbx_strand_id
1 'polypeptide(L)'
;MRVLGRSLCACTYLVLGALNAVSGDQSYDVIVVGSGPGGLVAAEFLSRDPTVSVLILEAGPKSLAATGGTDTPDYAQGSNLTMFDIPAEYNNIMYNPQNEEYRVDWITDAYMWLGKTVGGCSSFNSATYFRPPDAYVNQ
;
A
#
# COMPACT_ATOMS: atom_id res chain seq x y z
N MET A 1 32.96 -38.47 58.89
CA MET A 1 33.53 -37.42 58.03
C MET A 1 32.65 -37.32 56.78
N ARG A 2 31.66 -36.44 56.78
CA ARG A 2 30.66 -36.32 55.69
C ARG A 2 31.08 -35.19 54.74
N VAL A 3 31.11 -35.51 53.45
CA VAL A 3 31.45 -34.61 52.34
C VAL A 3 30.30 -33.61 52.13
N LEU A 4 30.62 -32.31 52.12
CA LEU A 4 29.69 -31.24 51.79
C LEU A 4 29.42 -31.23 50.27
N GLY A 5 28.16 -31.47 49.88
CA GLY A 5 27.67 -31.28 48.52
C GLY A 5 27.49 -29.78 48.21
N ARG A 6 28.15 -29.30 47.15
CA ARG A 6 27.97 -27.95 46.62
C ARG A 6 26.68 -27.90 45.81
N SER A 7 25.70 -27.15 46.29
CA SER A 7 24.48 -26.84 45.54
C SER A 7 24.77 -25.79 44.47
N LEU A 8 24.65 -26.15 43.19
CA LEU A 8 24.73 -25.22 42.07
C LEU A 8 23.42 -24.43 41.97
N CYS A 9 23.49 -23.12 42.21
CA CYS A 9 22.39 -22.19 41.98
C CYS A 9 22.32 -21.89 40.47
N ALA A 10 21.39 -22.52 39.76
CA ALA A 10 21.11 -22.20 38.37
C ALA A 10 20.15 -21.00 38.30
N CYS A 11 20.69 -19.80 38.08
CA CYS A 11 19.90 -18.62 37.71
C CYS A 11 19.37 -18.83 36.28
N THR A 12 18.12 -19.24 36.17
CA THR A 12 17.40 -19.27 34.89
C THR A 12 16.98 -17.83 34.56
N TYR A 13 17.62 -17.22 33.57
CA TYR A 13 17.15 -15.95 33.00
C TYR A 13 15.89 -16.24 32.19
N LEU A 14 14.74 -15.80 32.69
CA LEU A 14 13.50 -15.80 31.93
C LEU A 14 13.54 -14.62 30.95
N VAL A 15 13.92 -14.87 29.70
CA VAL A 15 13.77 -13.88 28.62
C VAL A 15 12.30 -13.83 28.28
N LEU A 16 11.60 -12.83 28.81
CA LEU A 16 10.22 -12.52 28.42
C LEU A 16 10.26 -11.84 27.05
N GLY A 17 10.31 -12.64 25.98
CA GLY A 17 10.00 -12.14 24.65
C GLY A 17 8.54 -11.68 24.67
N ALA A 18 8.30 -10.38 24.49
CA ALA A 18 6.97 -9.85 24.29
C ALA A 18 6.43 -10.43 22.97
N LEU A 19 5.73 -11.55 23.05
CA LEU A 19 4.77 -11.93 22.04
C LEU A 19 3.71 -10.83 22.07
N ASN A 20 3.71 -9.96 21.06
CA ASN A 20 2.51 -9.21 20.73
C ASN A 20 1.47 -10.25 20.35
N ALA A 21 0.72 -10.73 21.35
CA ALA A 21 -0.52 -11.41 21.10
C ALA A 21 -1.34 -10.45 20.25
N VAL A 22 -1.70 -10.87 19.03
CA VAL A 22 -2.77 -10.21 18.27
C VAL A 22 -4.03 -10.41 19.11
N SER A 23 -4.27 -9.47 20.00
CA SER A 23 -5.39 -9.49 20.94
C SER A 23 -6.62 -8.99 20.21
N GLY A 24 -7.49 -9.92 19.84
CA GLY A 24 -8.84 -9.67 19.31
C GLY A 24 -8.89 -9.39 17.81
N ASP A 25 -9.98 -9.81 17.16
CA ASP A 25 -10.33 -9.37 15.81
C ASP A 25 -10.26 -7.84 15.76
N GLN A 26 -9.30 -7.29 15.01
CA GLN A 26 -9.34 -5.86 14.70
C GLN A 26 -10.56 -5.61 13.82
N SER A 27 -11.53 -4.89 14.38
CA SER A 27 -12.69 -4.41 13.64
C SER A 27 -12.46 -2.98 13.19
N TYR A 28 -13.05 -2.65 12.04
CA TYR A 28 -13.08 -1.32 11.47
C TYR A 28 -14.52 -1.00 11.12
N ASP A 29 -14.93 0.26 11.29
CA ASP A 29 -16.27 0.72 10.93
C ASP A 29 -16.47 0.67 9.41
N VAL A 30 -15.41 0.97 8.65
CA VAL A 30 -15.40 0.89 7.19
C VAL A 30 -14.14 0.18 6.69
N ILE A 31 -14.33 -0.77 5.78
CA ILE A 31 -13.26 -1.37 4.99
C ILE A 31 -13.42 -0.89 3.55
N VAL A 32 -12.44 -0.13 3.06
CA VAL A 32 -12.35 0.32 1.68
C VAL A 32 -11.46 -0.67 0.92
N VAL A 33 -12.03 -1.35 -0.07
CA VAL A 33 -11.30 -2.29 -0.92
C VAL A 33 -10.85 -1.58 -2.19
N GLY A 34 -9.54 -1.37 -2.31
CA GLY A 34 -8.86 -0.67 -3.40
C GLY A 34 -8.51 0.77 -3.03
N SER A 35 -7.24 1.12 -3.20
CA SER A 35 -6.70 2.47 -2.96
C SER A 35 -6.65 3.32 -4.24
N GLY A 36 -7.57 3.10 -5.17
CA GLY A 36 -7.75 3.94 -6.35
C GLY A 36 -8.34 5.32 -6.02
N PRO A 37 -8.62 6.17 -7.03
CA PRO A 37 -9.09 7.54 -6.80
C PRO A 37 -10.40 7.59 -6.00
N GLY A 38 -11.35 6.69 -6.25
CA GLY A 38 -12.57 6.61 -5.46
C GLY A 38 -12.34 6.15 -4.02
N GLY A 39 -11.51 5.12 -3.82
CA GLY A 39 -11.24 4.53 -2.52
C GLY A 39 -10.47 5.47 -1.58
N LEU A 40 -9.40 6.11 -2.08
CA LEU A 40 -8.63 7.07 -1.28
C LEU A 40 -9.45 8.30 -0.93
N VAL A 41 -10.27 8.82 -1.85
CA VAL A 41 -11.17 9.94 -1.56
C VAL A 41 -12.20 9.55 -0.49
N ALA A 42 -12.86 8.40 -0.64
CA ALA A 42 -13.82 7.93 0.37
C ALA A 42 -13.17 7.73 1.74
N ALA A 43 -12.01 7.08 1.79
CA ALA A 43 -11.28 6.85 3.03
C ALA A 43 -10.83 8.16 3.70
N GLU A 44 -10.33 9.12 2.91
CA GLU A 44 -9.95 10.44 3.41
C GLU A 44 -11.15 11.17 4.02
N PHE A 45 -12.30 11.22 3.33
CA PHE A 45 -13.51 11.86 3.87
C PHE A 45 -14.04 11.18 5.14
N LEU A 46 -14.09 9.84 5.16
CA LEU A 46 -14.59 9.07 6.29
C LEU A 46 -13.70 9.20 7.53
N SER A 47 -12.38 9.13 7.34
CA SER A 47 -11.40 9.22 8.44
C SER A 47 -11.27 10.61 9.08
N ARG A 48 -11.92 11.64 8.52
CA ARG A 48 -12.02 12.97 9.16
C ARG A 48 -12.87 12.94 10.43
N ASP A 49 -13.80 11.99 10.55
CA ASP A 49 -14.50 11.75 11.82
C ASP A 49 -13.60 10.89 12.72
N PRO A 50 -13.10 11.40 13.85
CA PRO A 50 -12.21 10.65 14.73
C PRO A 50 -12.90 9.46 15.42
N THR A 51 -14.23 9.34 15.32
CA THR A 51 -15.00 8.21 15.85
C THR A 51 -15.16 7.07 14.84
N VAL A 52 -14.75 7.27 13.58
CA VAL A 52 -14.85 6.29 12.50
C VAL A 52 -13.47 5.71 12.19
N SER A 53 -13.33 4.41 12.37
CA SER A 53 -12.14 3.66 11.99
C SER A 53 -12.22 3.14 10.55
N VAL A 54 -11.20 3.44 9.75
CA VAL A 54 -11.15 3.08 8.32
C VAL A 54 -9.93 2.21 8.02
N LEU A 55 -10.16 1.06 7.41
CA LEU A 55 -9.12 0.21 6.83
C LEU A 55 -9.16 0.32 5.31
N ILE A 56 -8.01 0.52 4.68
CA ILE A 56 -7.85 0.43 3.23
C ILE A 56 -7.10 -0.85 2.91
N LEU A 57 -7.64 -1.65 1.99
CA LEU A 57 -6.97 -2.83 1.45
C LEU A 57 -6.56 -2.56 0.00
N GLU A 58 -5.27 -2.60 -0.29
CA GLU A 58 -4.72 -2.50 -1.65
C GLU A 58 -4.04 -3.80 -2.02
N ALA A 59 -4.34 -4.33 -3.20
CA ALA A 59 -3.80 -5.59 -3.68
C ALA A 59 -2.39 -5.43 -4.25
N GLY A 60 -2.06 -4.24 -4.74
CA GLY A 60 -0.80 -3.95 -5.38
C GLY A 60 0.30 -3.41 -4.47
N PRO A 61 1.53 -3.34 -5.00
CA PRO A 61 2.67 -2.73 -4.32
C PRO A 61 2.50 -1.21 -4.14
N LYS A 62 3.42 -0.60 -3.39
CA LYS A 62 3.54 0.85 -3.26
C LYS A 62 4.01 1.48 -4.57
N SER A 63 3.50 2.67 -4.89
CA SER A 63 3.77 3.38 -6.15
C SER A 63 4.79 4.49 -5.94
N LEU A 64 4.32 5.69 -5.58
CA LEU A 64 5.09 6.92 -5.39
C LEU A 64 6.11 6.76 -4.25
N ALA A 65 7.23 7.49 -4.33
CA ALA A 65 8.21 7.56 -3.25
C ALA A 65 7.57 7.99 -1.92
N ALA A 66 6.61 8.93 -1.97
CA ALA A 66 5.86 9.39 -0.81
C ALA A 66 5.03 8.30 -0.11
N THR A 67 4.67 7.24 -0.84
CA THR A 67 3.96 6.06 -0.30
C THR A 67 4.92 4.95 0.16
N GLY A 68 6.23 5.18 0.01
CA GLY A 68 7.30 4.22 0.28
C GLY A 68 7.58 3.27 -0.88
N GLY A 69 7.19 3.63 -2.11
CA GLY A 69 7.61 2.92 -3.31
C GLY A 69 9.10 3.09 -3.56
N THR A 70 9.71 2.11 -4.24
CA THR A 70 11.16 2.05 -4.45
C THR A 70 11.56 1.83 -5.91
N ASP A 71 10.59 1.68 -6.81
CA ASP A 71 10.84 1.32 -8.19
C ASP A 71 11.33 2.55 -8.98
N THR A 72 12.64 2.74 -8.95
CA THR A 72 13.33 3.94 -9.45
C THR A 72 14.02 3.60 -10.77
N PRO A 73 13.74 4.31 -11.87
CA PRO A 73 14.43 4.05 -13.13
C PRO A 73 15.91 4.45 -13.04
N ASP A 74 16.77 3.78 -13.81
CA ASP A 74 18.24 3.96 -13.76
C ASP A 74 18.68 5.42 -13.87
N TYR A 75 18.02 6.21 -14.70
CA TYR A 75 18.34 7.62 -14.90
C TYR A 75 17.96 8.52 -13.71
N ALA A 76 17.10 8.04 -12.81
CA ALA A 76 16.60 8.77 -11.65
C ALA A 76 17.17 8.24 -10.32
N GLN A 77 18.17 7.35 -10.36
CA GLN A 77 18.81 6.83 -9.16
C GLN A 77 19.38 7.98 -8.29
N GLY A 78 19.09 7.94 -6.99
CA GLY A 78 19.48 8.98 -6.03
C GLY A 78 18.58 10.21 -5.97
N SER A 79 17.54 10.31 -6.82
CA SER A 79 16.60 11.44 -6.81
C SER A 79 15.48 11.32 -5.76
N ASN A 80 15.31 10.14 -5.16
CA ASN A 80 14.14 9.79 -4.33
C ASN A 80 12.80 9.91 -5.09
N LEU A 81 12.83 9.61 -6.41
CA LEU A 81 11.66 9.51 -7.27
C LEU A 81 11.53 8.09 -7.79
N THR A 82 10.31 7.56 -7.77
CA THR A 82 9.96 6.33 -8.48
C THR A 82 9.52 6.66 -9.90
N MET A 83 9.35 5.65 -10.76
CA MET A 83 8.75 5.86 -12.08
C MET A 83 7.34 6.46 -12.01
N PHE A 84 6.60 6.27 -10.91
CA PHE A 84 5.28 6.86 -10.69
C PHE A 84 5.33 8.37 -10.38
N ASP A 85 6.48 8.87 -9.90
CA ASP A 85 6.66 10.29 -9.58
C ASP A 85 7.06 11.13 -10.81
N ILE A 86 7.49 10.49 -11.89
CA ILE A 86 8.06 11.16 -13.07
C ILE A 86 6.99 11.26 -14.16
N PRO A 87 6.55 12.47 -14.55
CA PRO A 87 5.56 12.64 -15.61
C PRO A 87 6.00 11.95 -16.91
N ALA A 88 5.02 11.43 -17.66
CA ALA A 88 5.20 10.67 -18.91
C ALA A 88 5.80 9.25 -18.79
N GLU A 89 6.32 8.83 -17.63
CA GLU A 89 6.72 7.44 -17.38
C GLU A 89 5.55 6.46 -17.40
N TYR A 90 4.30 6.93 -17.37
CA TYR A 90 3.12 6.07 -17.49
C TYR A 90 3.17 5.13 -18.71
N ASN A 91 3.78 5.55 -19.83
CA ASN A 91 3.96 4.71 -21.01
C ASN A 91 5.02 3.61 -20.83
N ASN A 92 5.97 3.79 -19.91
CA ASN A 92 6.96 2.77 -19.56
C ASN A 92 6.44 1.85 -18.44
N ILE A 93 5.50 2.33 -17.62
CA ILE A 93 4.76 1.53 -16.65
C ILE A 93 3.78 0.61 -17.37
N MET A 94 2.90 1.20 -18.18
CA MET A 94 1.93 0.49 -19.00
C MET A 94 2.62 -0.18 -20.20
N TYR A 95 2.02 -1.24 -20.74
CA TYR A 95 2.52 -1.94 -21.93
C TYR A 95 3.93 -2.53 -21.81
N ASN A 96 4.41 -2.70 -20.58
CA ASN A 96 5.73 -3.22 -20.27
C ASN A 96 5.59 -4.52 -19.47
N PRO A 97 5.99 -5.68 -20.03
CA PRO A 97 5.90 -6.97 -19.33
C PRO A 97 6.64 -7.03 -17.99
N GLN A 98 7.65 -6.18 -17.80
CA GLN A 98 8.43 -6.08 -16.57
C GLN A 98 7.60 -5.47 -15.41
N ASN A 99 6.50 -4.80 -15.73
CA ASN A 99 5.65 -4.06 -14.79
C ASN A 99 4.28 -4.72 -14.57
N GLU A 100 4.12 -5.99 -14.94
CA GLU A 100 2.87 -6.75 -14.78
C GLU A 100 2.44 -6.90 -13.30
N GLU A 101 3.34 -6.67 -12.34
CA GLU A 101 2.96 -6.62 -10.92
C GLU A 101 1.98 -5.47 -10.60
N TYR A 102 2.02 -4.38 -11.39
CA TYR A 102 1.14 -3.21 -11.25
C TYR A 102 -0.17 -3.34 -12.03
N ARG A 103 -0.39 -4.48 -12.68
CA ARG A 103 -1.57 -4.81 -13.49
C ARG A 103 -2.38 -5.93 -12.84
N VAL A 104 -3.70 -5.88 -13.00
CA VAL A 104 -4.56 -7.02 -12.62
C VAL A 104 -4.38 -8.19 -13.59
N ASP A 105 -4.29 -9.40 -13.06
CA ASP A 105 -3.98 -10.62 -13.81
C ASP A 105 -5.18 -11.20 -14.60
N TRP A 106 -6.40 -10.84 -14.20
CA TRP A 106 -7.63 -11.30 -14.85
C TRP A 106 -8.02 -10.50 -16.10
N ILE A 107 -7.29 -9.42 -16.43
CA ILE A 107 -7.46 -8.69 -17.70
C ILE A 107 -6.48 -9.25 -18.73
N THR A 108 -7.00 -9.89 -19.77
CA THR A 108 -6.19 -10.52 -20.83
C THR A 108 -5.86 -9.61 -22.02
N ASP A 109 -6.56 -8.49 -22.18
CA ASP A 109 -6.30 -7.52 -23.26
C ASP A 109 -4.96 -6.80 -23.02
N ALA A 110 -4.02 -6.88 -23.96
CA ALA A 110 -2.68 -6.31 -23.82
C ALA A 110 -2.65 -4.77 -23.73
N TYR A 111 -3.70 -4.09 -24.22
CA TYR A 111 -3.81 -2.64 -24.26
C TYR A 111 -4.67 -2.06 -23.13
N MET A 112 -5.34 -2.91 -22.35
CA MET A 112 -6.10 -2.49 -21.18
C MET A 112 -5.31 -2.73 -19.90
N TRP A 113 -4.93 -1.65 -19.22
CA TRP A 113 -4.24 -1.68 -17.93
C TRP A 113 -5.15 -1.09 -16.85
N LEU A 114 -5.57 -1.94 -15.91
CA LEU A 114 -6.20 -1.52 -14.66
C LEU A 114 -5.16 -1.55 -13.56
N GLY A 115 -4.93 -0.40 -12.92
CA GLY A 115 -3.87 -0.24 -11.94
C GLY A 115 -4.12 -0.97 -10.64
N LYS A 116 -3.16 -1.83 -10.29
CA LYS A 116 -3.06 -2.61 -9.06
C LYS A 116 -1.83 -2.12 -8.31
N THR A 117 -1.96 -1.01 -7.60
CA THR A 117 -0.89 -0.35 -6.83
C THR A 117 -1.51 0.70 -5.92
N VAL A 118 -0.78 1.20 -4.93
CA VAL A 118 -1.23 2.35 -4.12
C VAL A 118 -1.58 3.52 -5.03
N GLY A 119 -2.80 4.04 -4.95
CA GLY A 119 -3.33 5.09 -5.85
C GLY A 119 -3.99 4.56 -7.13
N GLY A 120 -3.96 3.25 -7.40
CA GLY A 120 -4.59 2.61 -8.55
C GLY A 120 -4.23 3.25 -9.89
N CYS A 121 -5.19 3.40 -10.79
CA CYS A 121 -4.96 4.03 -12.10
C CYS A 121 -4.51 5.49 -12.03
N SER A 122 -4.76 6.22 -10.94
CA SER A 122 -4.27 7.61 -10.83
C SER A 122 -2.75 7.71 -10.65
N SER A 123 -2.08 6.63 -10.28
CA SER A 123 -0.61 6.63 -10.10
C SER A 123 0.16 6.57 -11.41
N PHE A 124 -0.49 6.20 -12.52
CA PHE A 124 0.13 6.09 -13.84
C PHE A 124 -0.86 6.29 -14.99
N ASN A 125 -1.89 7.13 -14.82
CA ASN A 125 -2.62 7.62 -15.99
C ASN A 125 -1.87 8.82 -16.61
N SER A 126 -2.43 9.42 -17.66
CA SER A 126 -1.86 10.60 -18.31
C SER A 126 -2.01 11.90 -17.48
N ALA A 127 -2.49 11.82 -16.23
CA ALA A 127 -2.83 12.95 -15.35
C ALA A 127 -3.71 14.04 -16.01
N THR A 128 -4.43 13.70 -17.07
CA THR A 128 -5.31 14.64 -17.76
C THR A 128 -6.57 14.85 -16.93
N TYR A 129 -6.77 16.07 -16.44
CA TYR A 129 -7.86 16.40 -15.53
C TYR A 129 -8.91 17.29 -16.20
N PHE A 130 -10.13 16.76 -16.27
CA PHE A 130 -11.31 17.51 -16.73
C PHE A 130 -12.32 17.58 -15.60
N ARG A 131 -12.86 18.76 -15.33
CA ARG A 131 -14.02 18.87 -14.44
C ARG A 131 -15.27 18.38 -15.17
N PRO A 132 -16.11 17.55 -14.52
CA PRO A 132 -17.41 17.22 -15.07
C PRO A 132 -18.23 18.49 -15.34
N PRO A 133 -18.99 18.56 -16.45
CA PRO A 133 -19.93 19.66 -16.67
C PRO A 133 -21.11 19.56 -15.69
N ASP A 134 -21.73 20.69 -15.37
CA ASP A 134 -22.88 20.76 -14.45
C ASP A 134 -24.03 19.82 -14.85
N ALA A 135 -24.19 19.56 -16.15
CA ALA A 135 -25.20 18.64 -16.69
C ALA A 135 -25.07 17.19 -16.18
N TYR A 136 -23.92 16.78 -15.63
CA TYR A 136 -23.71 15.40 -15.14
C TYR A 136 -24.36 15.14 -13.77
N VAL A 137 -24.63 16.18 -12.98
CA VAL A 137 -25.17 16.05 -11.61
C VAL A 137 -26.64 16.47 -11.49
N ASN A 138 -27.24 16.93 -12.58
CA ASN A 138 -28.61 17.45 -12.63
C ASN A 138 -29.62 16.45 -13.23
N GLN A 139 -29.37 15.14 -13.13
CA GLN A 139 -30.29 14.09 -13.60
C GLN A 139 -31.36 13.75 -12.56
#